data_AF-A0A4D4LCK5-F1
#
_entry.id   AF-A0A4D4LCK5-F1
#
_cell.length_a   1.000
_cell.length_b   1.000
_cell.length_c   1.000
_cell.angle_alpha   90.00
_cell.angle_beta   90.00
_cell.angle_gamma   90.00
#
_symmetry.space_group_name_H-M   'P 1'
#
loop_
_entity.id
_entity.type
_entity.pdbx_description
1 polymer ?
#
loop_
_entity_poly.entity_id
_entity_poly.type
_entity_poly.pdbx_seq_one_letter_code
_entity_poly.pdbx_strand_id
1 'polypeptide(L)'
;MVLIVVLAVQQIEGHVLQPFILGRAVRVHPLAVVLSVAAGSLIGGIGGAVVAVPLVAVANTVVVYLRGYSQENALRAVPGPHGATASGTAPTAPPGLPPGEGGAR
;
A
#
# COMPACT_ATOMS: atom_id res chain seq x y z
N MET A 1 -39.39 -26.37 4.97
CA MET A 1 -39.30 -25.02 5.58
C MET A 1 -37.95 -24.77 6.22
N VAL A 2 -37.48 -25.63 7.13
CA VAL A 2 -36.15 -25.51 7.76
C VAL A 2 -35.00 -25.40 6.75
N LEU A 3 -35.03 -26.19 5.67
CA LEU A 3 -34.01 -26.15 4.60
C LEU A 3 -33.86 -24.76 3.95
N ILE A 4 -34.96 -24.03 3.76
CA ILE A 4 -34.94 -22.70 3.14
C ILE A 4 -34.28 -21.68 4.08
N VAL A 5 -34.56 -21.79 5.38
CA VAL A 5 -33.98 -20.92 6.41
C VAL A 5 -32.47 -21.18 6.54
N VAL A 6 -32.05 -22.44 6.52
CA VAL A 6 -30.63 -22.81 6.56
C VAL A 6 -29.89 -22.28 5.34
N LEU A 7 -30.44 -22.43 4.13
CA LEU A 7 -29.85 -21.86 2.92
C LEU A 7 -29.76 -20.33 2.97
N ALA A 8 -30.76 -19.65 3.54
CA ALA A 8 -30.74 -18.20 3.70
C ALA A 8 -29.63 -17.72 4.66
N VAL A 9 -29.44 -18.41 5.79
CA VAL A 9 -28.36 -18.09 6.74
C VAL A 9 -26.98 -18.35 6.12
N GLN A 10 -26.81 -19.49 5.45
CA GLN A 10 -25.55 -19.84 4.80
C GLN A 10 -25.19 -18.88 3.66
N GLN A 11 -26.19 -18.40 2.91
CA GLN A 11 -25.99 -17.36 1.90
C GLN A 11 -25.47 -16.05 2.52
N ILE A 12 -26.03 -15.65 3.67
CA ILE A 12 -25.64 -14.42 4.36
C ILE A 12 -24.24 -14.55 4.97
N GLU A 13 -23.92 -15.66 5.61
CA GLU A 13 -22.60 -15.92 6.18
C GLU A 13 -21.51 -15.97 5.09
N GLY A 14 -21.77 -16.69 3.99
CA GLY A 14 -20.80 -16.89 2.91
C GLY A 14 -20.62 -15.70 1.95
N HIS A 15 -21.67 -14.93 1.66
CA HIS A 15 -21.60 -13.83 0.68
C HIS A 15 -21.49 -12.42 1.27
N VAL A 16 -21.84 -12.23 2.55
CA VAL A 16 -21.86 -10.89 3.15
C VAL A 16 -20.88 -10.80 4.31
N LEU A 17 -20.97 -11.72 5.28
CA LEU A 17 -20.13 -11.63 6.48
C LEU A 17 -18.66 -11.96 6.19
N GLN A 18 -18.38 -13.00 5.40
CA GLN A 18 -17.02 -13.37 5.03
C GLN A 18 -16.26 -12.28 4.24
N PRO A 19 -16.79 -11.70 3.13
CA PRO A 19 -16.06 -10.66 2.40
C PRO A 19 -16.02 -9.30 3.12
N PHE A 20 -16.97 -9.04 4.02
CA PHE A 20 -17.00 -7.78 4.79
C PHE A 20 -15.96 -7.78 5.92
N ILE A 21 -15.67 -8.94 6.51
CA ILE A 21 -14.66 -9.10 7.57
C ILE A 21 -13.26 -9.34 6.98
N LEU A 22 -13.17 -10.04 5.83
CA LEU A 22 -11.93 -10.44 5.18
C LEU A 22 -11.66 -9.62 3.90
N GLY A 23 -11.40 -8.34 4.04
CA GLY A 23 -10.57 -7.60 3.08
C GLY A 23 -11.04 -7.57 1.62
N ARG A 24 -11.73 -6.47 1.28
CA ARG A 24 -11.74 -5.83 -0.05
C ARG A 24 -10.33 -5.36 -0.48
N ALA A 25 -9.30 -6.17 -0.29
CA ALA A 25 -7.90 -5.75 -0.33
C ALA A 25 -7.11 -6.32 -1.50
N VAL A 26 -7.77 -6.99 -2.46
CA VAL A 26 -7.10 -7.36 -3.72
C VAL A 26 -7.97 -6.85 -4.87
N ARG A 27 -7.67 -5.63 -5.33
CA ARG A 27 -8.18 -5.10 -6.60
C ARG A 27 -7.52 -5.82 -7.77
N VAL A 28 -7.57 -7.16 -7.81
CA VAL A 28 -7.41 -7.84 -9.09
C VAL A 28 -8.66 -7.48 -9.85
N HIS A 29 -8.50 -6.65 -10.88
CA HIS A 29 -9.62 -6.14 -11.64
C HIS A 29 -10.43 -7.35 -12.17
N PRO A 30 -11.69 -7.58 -11.76
CA PRO A 30 -12.43 -8.78 -12.13
C PRO A 30 -12.50 -8.96 -13.65
N LEU A 31 -12.57 -7.83 -14.36
CA LEU A 31 -12.53 -7.76 -15.81
C LEU A 31 -11.19 -8.27 -16.39
N ALA A 32 -10.05 -8.07 -15.74
CA ALA A 32 -8.76 -8.59 -16.23
C ALA A 32 -8.76 -10.13 -16.27
N VAL A 33 -9.30 -10.77 -15.23
CA VAL A 33 -9.45 -12.23 -15.20
C VAL A 33 -10.39 -12.70 -16.31
N VAL A 34 -11.55 -12.05 -16.46
CA VAL A 34 -12.54 -12.41 -17.50
C VAL A 34 -11.95 -12.24 -18.91
N LEU A 35 -11.27 -11.13 -19.19
CA LEU A 35 -10.65 -10.87 -20.48
C LEU A 35 -9.53 -11.87 -20.79
N SER A 36 -8.70 -12.22 -19.81
CA SER A 36 -7.65 -13.21 -20.01
C SER A 36 -8.21 -14.61 -20.20
N VAL A 37 -9.27 -15.00 -19.48
CA VAL A 37 -9.95 -16.28 -19.70
C VAL A 37 -10.60 -16.30 -21.08
N ALA A 38 -11.26 -15.23 -21.52
CA ALA A 38 -11.81 -15.13 -22.87
C ALA A 38 -10.72 -15.23 -23.94
N ALA A 39 -9.60 -14.52 -23.80
CA ALA A 39 -8.46 -14.60 -24.71
C ALA A 39 -7.84 -16.00 -24.74
N GLY A 40 -7.62 -16.61 -23.56
CA GLY A 40 -7.13 -17.99 -23.44
C GLY A 40 -8.10 -19.00 -24.07
N SER A 41 -9.40 -18.76 -23.91
CA SER A 41 -10.46 -19.59 -24.52
C SER A 41 -10.44 -19.52 -26.04
N LEU A 42 -10.19 -18.34 -26.61
CA LEU A 42 -10.11 -18.14 -28.06
C LEU A 42 -8.86 -18.78 -28.68
N ILE A 43 -7.71 -18.70 -27.99
CA ILE A 43 -6.43 -19.19 -28.51
C ILE A 43 -6.28 -20.71 -28.33
N GLY A 44 -6.65 -21.23 -27.16
CA GLY A 44 -6.42 -22.62 -26.76
C GLY A 44 -7.66 -23.39 -26.35
N GLY A 45 -8.86 -22.87 -26.62
CA GLY A 45 -10.12 -23.48 -26.21
C GLY A 45 -10.22 -23.59 -24.68
N ILE A 46 -10.84 -24.68 -24.22
CA ILE A 46 -11.00 -24.95 -22.79
C ILE A 46 -9.64 -25.06 -22.08
N GLY A 47 -8.63 -25.63 -22.74
CA GLY A 47 -7.27 -25.74 -22.17
C GLY A 47 -6.65 -24.38 -21.89
N GLY A 48 -6.79 -23.44 -22.84
CA GLY A 48 -6.31 -22.06 -22.65
C GLY A 48 -7.09 -21.30 -21.58
N ALA A 49 -8.39 -21.58 -21.42
CA ALA A 49 -9.20 -21.00 -20.34
C ALA A 49 -8.71 -21.40 -18.94
N VAL A 50 -8.35 -22.68 -18.75
CA VAL A 50 -7.84 -23.21 -17.47
C VAL A 50 -6.50 -22.59 -17.11
N VAL A 51 -5.58 -22.46 -18.07
CA VAL A 51 -4.23 -21.92 -17.85
C VAL A 51 -4.24 -20.38 -17.72
N ALA A 52 -5.25 -19.69 -18.24
CA ALA A 52 -5.34 -18.23 -18.18
C ALA A 52 -5.37 -17.67 -16.75
N VAL A 53 -6.11 -18.32 -15.84
CA VAL A 53 -6.26 -17.85 -14.44
C VAL A 53 -4.92 -17.82 -13.69
N PRO A 54 -4.13 -18.91 -13.61
CA PRO A 54 -2.85 -18.87 -12.93
C PRO A 54 -1.85 -17.93 -13.61
N LEU A 55 -1.88 -17.79 -14.95
CA LEU A 55 -1.04 -16.83 -15.66
C LEU A 55 -1.33 -15.38 -15.24
N VAL A 56 -2.61 -14.99 -15.16
CA VAL A 56 -3.01 -13.67 -14.67
C VAL A 56 -2.58 -13.44 -13.24
N ALA A 57 -2.71 -14.44 -12.37
CA ALA A 57 -2.29 -14.33 -10.98
C ALA A 57 -0.79 -14.03 -10.88
N VAL A 58 0.05 -14.75 -11.64
CA VAL A 58 1.50 -14.52 -11.69
C VAL A 58 1.82 -13.13 -12.26
N ALA A 59 1.19 -12.76 -13.38
CA ALA A 59 1.41 -11.45 -14.00
C ALA A 59 1.01 -10.30 -13.04
N ASN A 60 -0.11 -10.44 -12.34
CA ASN A 60 -0.55 -9.47 -11.34
C ASN A 60 0.46 -9.36 -10.18
N THR A 61 0.99 -10.49 -9.69
CA THR A 61 2.04 -10.49 -8.65
C THR A 61 3.29 -9.74 -9.11
N VAL A 62 3.76 -9.99 -10.34
CA VAL A 62 4.90 -9.29 -10.92
C VAL A 62 4.63 -7.78 -11.03
N VAL A 63 3.47 -7.38 -11.53
CA VAL A 63 3.09 -5.96 -11.66
C VAL A 63 3.02 -5.28 -10.30
N VAL A 64 2.41 -5.91 -9.29
CA VAL A 64 2.30 -5.37 -7.93
C VAL A 64 3.69 -5.24 -7.31
N TYR A 65 4.55 -6.24 -7.47
CA TYR A 65 5.92 -6.24 -6.96
C TYR A 65 6.75 -5.10 -7.58
N LEU A 66 6.72 -4.97 -8.92
CA LEU A 66 7.43 -3.89 -9.63
C LEU A 66 6.90 -2.50 -9.27
N ARG A 67 5.57 -2.35 -9.10
CA ARG A 67 4.96 -1.08 -8.67
C ARG A 67 5.39 -0.69 -7.25
N GLY A 68 5.46 -1.65 -6.33
CA GLY A 68 6.00 -1.43 -4.99
C GLY A 68 7.43 -0.87 -5.03
N TYR A 69 8.27 -1.48 -5.88
CA TYR A 69 9.67 -1.06 -6.06
C TYR A 69 9.80 0.37 -6.63
N SER A 70 8.92 0.74 -7.56
CA SER A 70 8.93 2.10 -8.11
C SER A 70 8.59 3.17 -7.06
N GLN A 71 7.72 2.84 -6.10
CA GLN A 71 7.24 3.79 -5.10
C GLN A 71 8.28 4.04 -4.01
N GLU A 72 9.00 3.00 -3.57
CA GLU A 72 10.13 3.16 -2.64
C GLU A 72 11.28 3.96 -3.29
N ASN A 73 11.53 3.76 -4.59
CA ASN A 73 12.57 4.50 -5.29
C ASN A 73 12.18 5.97 -5.47
N ALA A 74 10.90 6.26 -5.70
CA ALA A 74 10.39 7.63 -5.75
C ALA A 74 10.48 8.34 -4.39
N LEU A 75 10.17 7.66 -3.29
CA LEU A 75 10.32 8.19 -1.92
C LEU A 75 11.79 8.47 -1.56
N ARG A 76 12.72 7.63 -2.03
CA ARG A 76 14.18 7.84 -1.86
C ARG A 76 14.73 8.93 -2.78
N ALA A 77 14.09 9.15 -3.93
CA ALA A 77 14.49 10.17 -4.90
C ALA A 77 14.01 11.58 -4.52
N VAL A 78 13.05 11.72 -3.60
CA VAL A 78 12.74 13.02 -2.98
C VAL A 78 13.88 13.39 -2.04
N PRO A 79 14.67 14.45 -2.32
CA PRO A 79 15.64 14.95 -1.37
C PRO A 79 14.88 15.35 -0.10
N GLY A 80 15.15 14.67 1.01
CA GLY A 80 14.57 15.02 2.30
C GLY A 80 14.81 16.52 2.58
N PRO A 81 13.88 17.23 3.23
CA PRO A 81 14.12 18.58 3.71
C PRO A 81 15.35 18.55 4.61
N HIS A 82 16.50 18.94 4.07
CA HIS A 82 17.72 19.02 4.85
C HIS A 82 17.45 20.06 5.93
N GLY A 83 17.72 19.69 7.17
CA GLY A 83 17.58 20.51 8.37
C GLY A 83 18.48 21.74 8.34
N ALA A 84 18.20 22.68 7.45
CA ALA A 84 18.85 23.97 7.29
C ALA A 84 18.43 24.98 8.37
N THR A 85 17.80 24.54 9.46
CA THR A 85 17.56 25.36 10.66
C THR A 85 18.13 24.75 11.94
N ALA A 86 18.83 23.61 11.87
CA ALA A 86 19.52 23.02 13.02
C ALA A 86 21.01 23.41 13.12
N SER A 87 21.46 24.42 12.36
CA SER A 87 22.82 24.96 12.48
C SER A 87 22.77 26.49 12.53
N GLY A 88 23.04 27.04 13.71
CA GLY A 88 23.50 28.42 13.84
C GLY A 88 22.59 29.42 14.56
N THR A 89 21.92 29.05 15.67
CA THR A 89 21.75 30.03 16.76
C THR A 89 22.87 29.79 17.76
N ALA A 90 24.00 30.44 17.50
CA ALA A 90 25.13 30.51 18.41
C ALA A 90 24.65 30.91 19.83
N PRO A 91 25.31 30.44 20.90
CA PRO A 91 25.26 31.14 22.17
C PRO A 91 25.95 32.49 21.95
N THR A 92 25.19 33.55 21.66
CA THR A 92 25.71 34.92 21.72
C THR A 92 25.97 35.22 23.20
N ALA A 93 27.21 34.99 23.65
CA ALA A 93 27.68 35.56 24.90
C ALA A 93 27.51 37.09 24.82
N PRO A 94 26.86 37.73 25.81
CA PRO A 94 26.60 39.15 25.77
C PRO A 94 27.92 39.95 25.73
N PRO A 95 28.11 40.85 24.75
CA PRO A 95 29.23 41.78 24.75
C PRO A 95 28.90 42.94 25.69
N GLY A 96 29.51 42.93 26.87
CA GLY A 96 29.38 44.03 27.83
C GLY A 96 29.46 43.59 29.28
N LEU A 97 30.63 43.07 29.71
CA LEU A 97 30.99 43.14 31.12
C LEU A 97 31.61 44.53 31.35
N PRO A 98 30.99 45.44 32.11
CA PRO A 98 31.65 46.67 32.50
C PRO A 98 32.81 46.35 33.47
N PRO A 99 33.98 47.00 33.32
CA PRO A 99 35.00 46.98 34.34
C PRO A 99 34.62 47.93 35.48
N GLY A 100 34.47 47.38 36.69
CA GLY A 100 34.23 48.11 37.94
C GLY A 100 33.79 47.13 39.02
N GLU A 101 34.69 46.53 39.80
CA GLU A 101 35.34 47.14 40.97
C GLU A 101 34.35 47.89 41.89
N GLY A 102 33.69 47.12 42.76
CA GLY A 102 33.24 47.53 44.09
C GLY A 102 33.40 46.27 44.97
N GLY A 103 34.26 46.21 45.98
CA GLY A 103 34.52 47.25 46.97
C GLY A 103 33.64 46.98 48.18
N ALA A 104 34.21 46.26 49.15
CA ALA A 104 33.81 46.20 50.56
C ALA A 104 32.36 45.79 50.89
N ARG A 105 32.21 44.61 51.48
CA ARG A 105 31.81 44.42 52.89
C ARG A 105 31.68 42.94 53.23
#